data_AF-A0A3P1VZ20-F1
#
_entry.id   AF-A0A3P1VZ20-F1
#
_cell.length_a   1.000
_cell.length_b   1.000
_cell.length_c   1.000
_cell.angle_alpha   90.00
_cell.angle_beta   90.00
_cell.angle_gamma   90.00
#
_symmetry.space_group_name_H-M   'P 1'
#
loop_
_entity.id
_entity.type
_entity.pdbx_description
1 polymer ?
#
loop_
_entity_poly.entity_id
_entity_poly.type
_entity_poly.pdbx_seq_one_letter_code
_entity_poly.pdbx_strand_id
1 'polypeptide(L)'
;MQAWKLAKLKQYYQTQLYEAAGDDKKINKRQIAKLYGISAQNLNNYIKRKNWNDLTEFVYVPLDIKPGIKKNEPLNGSKSKLTGEMLEQLFEYARRTEDDGKPTFTNQEIAEKLGISVSTFYKYHQENIHFYKTLRSARRLGQVEDAMLKSATGYKYVESKVEDIVVGKTGEKTGEIKSTKIIKEVTPDVRAQKYLMSNIVPEEYTENKKVEQKITISEDIDVSQLTDEQLEKLMKDIENGDKE
;
A
#
# COMPACT_ATOMS: atom_id res chain seq x y z
N MET A 1 -0.12 -21.22 -16.92
CA MET A 1 0.13 -20.89 -15.49
C MET A 1 -1.23 -20.73 -14.81
N GLN A 2 -1.41 -21.19 -13.57
CA GLN A 2 -2.67 -21.00 -12.81
C GLN A 2 -2.98 -19.50 -12.66
N ALA A 3 -4.26 -19.11 -12.71
CA ALA A 3 -4.69 -17.71 -12.75
C ALA A 3 -4.18 -16.89 -11.55
N TRP A 4 -4.24 -17.44 -10.33
CA TRP A 4 -3.75 -16.78 -9.12
C TRP A 4 -2.23 -16.56 -9.15
N LYS A 5 -1.46 -17.49 -9.74
CA LYS A 5 0.00 -17.39 -9.87
C LYS A 5 0.40 -16.33 -10.89
N LEU A 6 -0.41 -16.16 -11.94
CA LEU A 6 -0.26 -15.10 -12.93
C LEU A 6 -0.57 -13.72 -12.32
N ALA A 7 -1.61 -13.61 -11.49
CA ALA A 7 -1.95 -12.37 -10.77
C ALA A 7 -0.83 -11.93 -9.83
N LYS A 8 -0.26 -12.86 -9.03
CA LYS A 8 0.88 -12.56 -8.15
C LYS A 8 2.13 -12.15 -8.93
N LEU A 9 2.41 -12.83 -10.04
CA LEU A 9 3.52 -12.47 -10.94
C LEU A 9 3.37 -11.06 -11.52
N LYS A 10 2.15 -10.70 -11.98
CA LYS A 10 1.81 -9.36 -12.47
C LYS A 10 2.11 -8.31 -11.40
N GLN A 11 1.53 -8.50 -10.21
CA GLN A 11 1.66 -7.53 -9.12
C GLN A 11 3.12 -7.34 -8.72
N TYR A 12 3.90 -8.42 -8.62
CA TYR A 12 5.31 -8.31 -8.29
C TYR A 12 6.14 -7.57 -9.34
N TYR A 13 5.89 -7.86 -10.61
CA TYR A 13 6.54 -7.13 -11.68
C TYR A 13 6.22 -5.64 -11.62
N GLN A 14 4.93 -5.28 -11.46
CA GLN A 14 4.50 -3.88 -11.39
C GLN A 14 5.03 -3.15 -10.16
N THR A 15 5.13 -3.81 -9.01
CA THR A 15 5.78 -3.23 -7.81
C THR A 15 7.27 -2.96 -8.05
N GLN A 16 8.00 -3.91 -8.65
CA GLN A 16 9.42 -3.69 -8.99
C GLN A 16 9.60 -2.58 -10.02
N LEU A 17 8.67 -2.46 -10.98
CA LEU A 17 8.66 -1.38 -11.96
C LEU A 17 8.37 -0.03 -11.30
N TYR A 18 7.41 0.04 -10.38
CA TYR A 18 7.12 1.23 -9.60
C TYR A 18 8.31 1.66 -8.73
N GLU A 19 8.94 0.72 -8.00
CA GLU A 19 10.15 0.98 -7.20
C GLU A 19 11.34 1.45 -8.07
N ALA A 20 11.40 0.99 -9.32
CA ALA A 20 12.36 1.43 -10.31
C ALA A 20 11.97 2.77 -10.99
N ALA A 21 10.94 3.47 -10.52
CA ALA A 21 10.39 4.69 -11.12
C ALA A 21 9.99 4.52 -12.60
N GLY A 22 9.42 3.36 -12.94
CA GLY A 22 9.01 3.03 -14.31
C GLY A 22 10.15 2.53 -15.21
N ASP A 23 11.38 2.46 -14.72
CA ASP A 23 12.54 2.04 -15.51
C ASP A 23 12.65 0.51 -15.56
N ASP A 24 12.02 -0.08 -16.57
CA ASP A 24 12.01 -1.52 -16.82
C ASP A 24 13.42 -2.14 -16.97
N LYS A 25 14.42 -1.34 -17.39
CA LYS A 25 15.80 -1.83 -17.55
C LYS A 25 16.47 -2.12 -16.21
N LYS A 26 16.03 -1.49 -15.13
CA LYS A 26 16.52 -1.75 -13.77
C LYS A 26 15.95 -3.04 -13.16
N ILE A 27 14.96 -3.65 -13.80
CA ILE A 27 14.30 -4.86 -13.27
C ILE A 27 15.06 -6.12 -13.68
N ASN A 28 15.43 -6.94 -12.70
CA ASN A 28 16.02 -8.26 -12.96
C ASN A 28 14.94 -9.29 -13.33
N LYS A 29 14.42 -9.22 -14.56
CA LYS A 29 13.36 -10.13 -15.05
C LYS A 29 13.73 -11.60 -15.04
N ARG A 30 15.03 -11.93 -15.19
CA ARG A 30 15.52 -13.32 -15.09
C ARG A 30 15.29 -13.87 -13.69
N GLN A 31 15.58 -13.06 -12.67
CA GLN A 31 15.31 -13.42 -11.28
C GLN A 31 13.80 -13.54 -11.04
N ILE A 32 12.98 -12.58 -11.50
CA ILE A 32 11.51 -12.66 -11.36
C ILE A 32 10.97 -13.95 -11.98
N ALA A 33 11.36 -14.25 -13.22
CA ALA A 33 10.91 -15.43 -13.93
C ALA A 33 11.30 -16.73 -13.20
N LYS A 34 12.54 -16.79 -12.69
CA LYS A 34 13.04 -17.93 -11.89
C LYS A 34 12.19 -18.16 -10.64
N LEU A 35 11.81 -17.10 -9.92
CA LEU A 35 11.00 -17.19 -8.70
C LEU A 35 9.61 -17.81 -8.95
N TYR A 36 9.05 -17.57 -10.13
CA TYR A 36 7.76 -18.13 -10.53
C TYR A 36 7.88 -19.42 -11.36
N GLY A 37 9.09 -19.97 -11.52
CA GLY A 37 9.34 -21.19 -12.27
C GLY A 37 8.98 -21.07 -13.76
N ILE A 38 9.24 -19.90 -14.37
CA ILE A 38 9.07 -19.65 -15.80
C ILE A 38 10.34 -19.13 -16.44
N SER A 39 10.42 -19.19 -17.77
CA SER A 39 11.50 -18.55 -18.53
C SER A 39 11.32 -17.03 -18.56
N ALA A 40 12.42 -16.30 -18.65
CA ALA A 40 12.39 -14.84 -18.82
C ALA A 40 11.65 -14.43 -20.10
N GLN A 41 11.73 -15.26 -21.15
CA GLN A 41 10.99 -15.05 -22.40
C GLN A 41 9.47 -15.12 -22.17
N ASN A 42 8.99 -16.08 -21.38
CA ASN A 42 7.57 -16.18 -21.06
C ASN A 42 7.08 -15.00 -20.21
N LEU A 43 7.90 -14.52 -19.27
CA LEU A 43 7.60 -13.30 -18.52
C LEU A 43 7.46 -12.09 -19.47
N ASN A 44 8.41 -11.89 -20.38
CA ASN A 44 8.34 -10.82 -21.38
C ASN A 44 7.09 -10.94 -22.27
N ASN A 45 6.70 -12.15 -22.65
CA ASN A 45 5.48 -12.39 -23.42
C ASN A 45 4.23 -11.97 -22.64
N TYR A 46 4.15 -12.25 -21.33
CA TYR A 46 3.05 -11.80 -20.50
C TYR A 46 3.00 -10.27 -20.38
N ILE A 47 4.14 -9.65 -20.09
CA ILE A 47 4.26 -8.20 -19.95
C ILE A 47 3.75 -7.50 -21.22
N LYS A 48 4.20 -7.95 -22.40
CA LYS A 48 3.79 -7.37 -23.69
C LYS A 48 2.31 -7.61 -24.00
N ARG A 49 1.84 -8.86 -23.90
CA ARG A 49 0.47 -9.23 -24.31
C ARG A 49 -0.62 -8.65 -23.42
N LYS A 50 -0.31 -8.40 -22.15
CA LYS A 50 -1.27 -7.93 -21.14
C LYS A 50 -0.96 -6.52 -20.65
N ASN A 51 -0.05 -5.82 -21.34
CA ASN A 51 0.40 -4.46 -21.04
C ASN A 51 0.73 -4.20 -19.56
N TRP A 52 1.53 -5.07 -18.93
CA TRP A 52 1.84 -4.93 -17.50
C TRP A 52 2.75 -3.75 -17.17
N ASN A 53 3.28 -3.05 -18.18
CA ASN A 53 4.06 -1.82 -18.00
C ASN A 53 3.17 -0.61 -17.66
N ASP A 54 1.88 -0.70 -17.97
CA ASP A 54 0.94 0.32 -17.59
C ASP A 54 0.68 0.24 -16.07
N LEU A 55 1.08 1.30 -15.38
CA LEU A 55 0.90 1.47 -13.94
C LEU A 55 -0.27 2.40 -13.61
N THR A 56 -1.06 2.82 -14.61
CA THR A 56 -2.22 3.71 -14.40
C THR A 56 -3.15 3.20 -13.30
N GLU A 57 -3.46 1.90 -13.32
CA GLU A 57 -4.36 1.26 -12.35
C GLU A 57 -3.60 0.54 -11.23
N PHE A 58 -2.27 0.68 -11.20
CA PHE A 58 -1.44 -0.04 -10.24
C PHE A 58 -1.47 0.66 -8.88
N VAL A 59 -2.16 0.03 -7.93
CA VAL A 59 -2.08 0.42 -6.52
C VAL A 59 -0.81 -0.17 -5.93
N TYR A 60 0.12 0.70 -5.52
CA TYR A 60 1.34 0.28 -4.85
C TYR A 60 1.01 -0.38 -3.50
N VAL A 61 1.10 -1.71 -3.50
CA VAL A 61 1.12 -2.52 -2.29
C VAL A 61 2.56 -2.91 -2.05
N PRO A 62 3.21 -2.47 -0.96
CA PRO A 62 4.55 -2.91 -0.60
C PRO A 62 4.59 -4.45 -0.53
N LEU A 63 5.27 -5.08 -1.47
CA LEU A 63 5.41 -6.54 -1.51
C LEU A 63 6.55 -6.96 -0.58
N ASP A 64 6.24 -7.12 0.71
CA ASP A 64 7.24 -7.54 1.70
C ASP A 64 7.60 -9.04 1.63
N ILE A 65 6.91 -9.83 0.79
CA ILE A 65 7.16 -11.26 0.59
C ILE A 65 7.81 -11.50 -0.78
N LYS A 66 8.99 -12.13 -0.79
CA LYS A 66 9.66 -12.55 -2.03
C LYS A 66 8.70 -13.44 -2.86
N PRO A 67 8.66 -13.27 -4.18
CA PRO A 67 7.87 -14.14 -5.03
C PRO A 67 8.38 -15.56 -5.00
N GLY A 68 7.47 -16.53 -5.10
CA GLY A 68 7.81 -17.95 -5.15
C GLY A 68 7.55 -18.71 -3.86
N ILE A 69 7.25 -18.03 -2.75
CA ILE A 69 6.82 -18.71 -1.52
C ILE A 69 5.36 -19.13 -1.70
N LYS A 70 5.10 -20.44 -1.79
CA LYS A 70 3.72 -20.94 -1.74
C LYS A 70 3.12 -20.59 -0.39
N LYS A 71 1.79 -20.37 -0.34
CA LYS A 71 1.03 -20.03 0.88
C LYS A 71 1.42 -20.88 2.09
N ASN A 72 1.69 -22.18 1.85
CA ASN A 72 1.98 -23.18 2.87
C ASN A 72 3.46 -23.63 2.89
N GLU A 73 4.33 -23.00 2.10
CA GLU A 73 5.73 -23.40 2.03
C GLU A 73 6.56 -22.70 3.11
N PRO A 74 7.39 -23.45 3.84
CA PRO A 74 8.21 -22.89 4.90
C PRO A 74 9.29 -21.97 4.34
N LEU A 75 9.41 -20.78 4.92
CA LEU A 75 10.32 -19.72 4.52
C LEU A 75 11.79 -19.98 4.89
N ASN A 76 12.06 -20.90 5.83
CA ASN A 76 13.39 -21.22 6.35
C ASN A 76 13.62 -22.74 6.45
N GLY A 77 14.09 -23.38 5.36
CA GLY A 77 14.35 -24.83 5.34
C GLY A 77 13.12 -25.70 5.60
N SER A 78 13.23 -27.02 5.41
CA SER A 78 12.07 -27.93 5.52
C SER A 78 11.46 -28.04 6.94
N LYS A 79 12.07 -27.48 7.98
CA LYS A 79 11.59 -27.56 9.37
C LYS A 79 10.99 -26.25 9.92
N SER A 80 11.08 -25.12 9.21
CA SER A 80 10.49 -23.87 9.70
C SER A 80 8.97 -23.91 9.62
N LYS A 81 8.28 -23.42 10.65
CA LYS A 81 6.82 -23.24 10.60
C LYS A 81 6.42 -21.94 9.90
N LEU A 82 7.31 -20.96 9.77
CA LEU A 82 7.04 -19.68 9.14
C LEU A 82 6.64 -19.86 7.66
N THR A 83 5.38 -19.59 7.33
CA THR A 83 4.83 -19.64 5.97
C THR A 83 4.42 -18.26 5.47
N GLY A 84 4.12 -18.15 4.17
CA GLY A 84 3.54 -16.92 3.60
C GLY A 84 2.21 -16.54 4.24
N GLU A 85 1.34 -17.52 4.51
CA GLU A 85 0.07 -17.29 5.23
C GLU A 85 0.28 -16.70 6.63
N MET A 86 1.29 -17.19 7.36
CA MET A 86 1.61 -16.62 8.67
C MET A 86 2.07 -15.17 8.58
N LEU A 87 2.77 -14.77 7.50
CA LEU A 87 3.13 -13.37 7.29
C LEU A 87 1.89 -12.51 6.97
N GLU A 88 0.95 -13.02 6.18
CA GLU A 88 -0.32 -12.34 5.91
C GLU A 88 -1.11 -12.13 7.22
N GLN A 89 -1.24 -13.18 8.04
CA GLN A 89 -1.90 -13.09 9.35
C GLN A 89 -1.16 -12.15 10.31
N LEU A 90 0.18 -12.21 10.35
CA LEU A 90 1.01 -11.32 11.14
C LEU A 90 0.74 -9.86 10.78
N PHE A 91 0.67 -9.56 9.49
CA PHE A 91 0.39 -8.21 8.98
C PHE A 91 -0.96 -7.71 9.46
N GLU A 92 -2.02 -8.49 9.27
CA GLU A 92 -3.38 -8.11 9.66
C GLU A 92 -3.52 -7.88 11.16
N TYR A 93 -2.92 -8.73 11.99
CA TYR A 93 -2.95 -8.52 13.44
C TYR A 93 -2.10 -7.34 13.88
N ALA A 94 -0.93 -7.14 13.28
CA ALA A 94 -0.02 -6.06 13.66
C ALA A 94 -0.45 -4.67 13.17
N ARG A 95 -1.28 -4.60 12.12
CA ARG A 95 -1.81 -3.34 11.57
C ARG A 95 -2.95 -2.76 12.41
N ARG A 96 -3.72 -3.60 13.11
CA ARG A 96 -4.87 -3.14 13.89
C ARG A 96 -4.42 -2.22 15.03
N THR A 97 -5.08 -1.08 15.11
CA THR A 97 -4.87 -0.08 16.15
C THR A 97 -6.15 0.15 16.94
N GLU A 98 -6.01 0.52 18.20
CA GLU A 98 -7.08 1.05 19.03
C GLU A 98 -7.29 2.56 18.78
N ASP A 99 -8.32 3.14 19.38
CA ASP A 99 -8.68 4.56 19.21
C ASP A 99 -7.56 5.53 19.65
N ASP A 100 -6.62 5.08 20.48
CA ASP A 100 -5.46 5.86 20.92
C ASP A 100 -4.25 5.74 19.96
N GLY A 101 -4.39 4.99 18.86
CA GLY A 101 -3.35 4.75 17.86
C GLY A 101 -2.32 3.69 18.28
N LYS A 102 -2.50 3.03 19.42
CA LYS A 102 -1.63 1.92 19.84
C LYS A 102 -2.04 0.62 19.15
N PRO A 103 -1.10 -0.31 18.95
CA PRO A 103 -1.43 -1.63 18.41
C PRO A 103 -2.42 -2.36 19.30
N THR A 104 -3.49 -2.91 18.72
CA THR A 104 -4.51 -3.70 19.43
C THR A 104 -3.95 -4.98 20.04
N PHE A 105 -2.90 -5.55 19.44
CA PHE A 105 -2.29 -6.79 19.91
C PHE A 105 -0.82 -6.61 20.24
N THR A 106 -0.44 -7.11 21.41
CA THR A 106 0.94 -7.28 21.83
C THR A 106 1.64 -8.35 20.99
N ASN A 107 2.98 -8.37 20.99
CA ASN A 107 3.74 -9.41 20.30
C ASN A 107 3.36 -10.82 20.79
N GLN A 108 3.07 -10.95 22.08
CA GLN A 108 2.66 -12.21 22.71
C GLN A 108 1.32 -12.70 22.17
N GLU A 109 0.31 -11.83 22.15
CA GLU A 109 -1.02 -12.16 21.62
C GLU A 109 -0.97 -12.46 20.12
N ILE A 110 -0.13 -11.75 19.36
CA ILE A 110 0.09 -12.05 17.94
C ILE A 110 0.72 -13.44 17.80
N ALA A 111 1.71 -13.80 18.61
CA ALA A 111 2.33 -15.12 18.59
C ALA A 111 1.29 -16.24 18.83
N GLU A 112 0.41 -16.05 19.83
CA GLU A 112 -0.69 -16.96 20.13
C GLU A 112 -1.66 -17.10 18.96
N LYS A 113 -2.10 -15.99 18.36
CA LYS A 113 -2.99 -15.99 17.18
C LYS A 113 -2.36 -16.65 15.96
N LEU A 114 -1.03 -16.56 15.81
CA LEU A 114 -0.28 -17.24 14.76
C LEU A 114 0.02 -18.72 15.06
N GLY A 115 -0.36 -19.22 16.24
CA GLY A 115 -0.10 -20.61 16.63
C GLY A 115 1.38 -20.93 16.85
N ILE A 116 2.20 -19.94 17.23
CA ILE A 116 3.62 -20.13 17.53
C ILE A 116 3.94 -19.74 18.97
N SER A 117 5.01 -20.31 19.53
CA SER A 117 5.49 -19.86 20.84
C SER A 117 6.04 -18.43 20.76
N VAL A 118 5.96 -17.71 21.88
CA VAL A 118 6.57 -16.37 22.02
C VAL A 118 8.07 -16.40 21.71
N SER A 119 8.79 -17.45 22.12
CA SER A 119 10.20 -17.61 21.77
C SER A 119 10.43 -17.74 20.27
N THR A 120 9.56 -18.47 19.55
CA THR A 120 9.61 -18.59 18.09
C THR A 120 9.32 -17.26 17.40
N PHE A 121 8.38 -16.47 17.93
CA PHE A 121 8.08 -15.14 17.42
C PHE A 121 9.32 -14.25 17.45
N TYR A 122 9.99 -14.13 18.61
CA TYR A 122 11.19 -13.31 18.73
C TYR A 122 12.37 -13.84 17.91
N LYS A 123 12.49 -15.17 17.80
CA LYS A 123 13.46 -15.81 16.91
C LYS A 123 13.22 -15.39 15.46
N TYR A 124 11.98 -15.47 14.96
CA TYR A 124 11.66 -15.01 13.60
C TYR A 124 11.88 -13.51 13.43
N HIS A 125 11.55 -12.70 14.41
CA HIS A 125 11.82 -11.27 14.38
C HIS A 125 13.33 -10.94 14.25
N GLN A 126 14.20 -11.70 14.91
CA GLN A 126 15.64 -11.48 14.88
C GLN A 126 16.31 -12.08 13.63
N GLU A 127 15.91 -13.30 13.25
CA GLU A 127 16.62 -14.10 12.25
C GLU A 127 15.98 -14.05 10.85
N ASN A 128 14.70 -13.65 10.74
CA ASN A 128 13.99 -13.62 9.47
C ASN A 128 13.61 -12.20 9.05
N ILE A 129 14.26 -11.72 7.99
CA ILE A 129 14.05 -10.37 7.45
C ILE A 129 12.62 -10.11 6.98
N HIS A 130 11.92 -11.13 6.45
CA HIS A 130 10.54 -10.97 5.99
C HIS A 130 9.60 -10.78 7.19
N PHE A 131 9.74 -11.60 8.23
CA PHE A 131 8.96 -11.45 9.46
C PHE A 131 9.17 -10.08 10.11
N TYR A 132 10.43 -9.64 10.23
CA TYR A 132 10.78 -8.32 10.76
C TYR A 132 10.14 -7.18 9.94
N LYS A 133 10.30 -7.23 8.61
CA LYS A 133 9.74 -6.21 7.71
C LYS A 133 8.22 -6.18 7.77
N THR A 134 7.56 -7.32 7.67
CA THR A 134 6.10 -7.43 7.73
C THR A 134 5.55 -6.83 9.04
N LEU A 135 6.12 -7.19 10.20
CA LEU A 135 5.69 -6.64 11.49
C LEU A 135 5.88 -5.12 11.55
N ARG A 136 7.05 -4.62 11.09
CA ARG A 136 7.36 -3.18 11.11
C ARG A 136 6.48 -2.38 10.15
N SER A 137 6.29 -2.88 8.92
CA SER A 137 5.47 -2.25 7.90
C SER A 137 4.01 -2.19 8.32
N ALA A 138 3.46 -3.29 8.85
CA ALA A 138 2.09 -3.35 9.34
C ALA A 138 1.82 -2.31 10.43
N ARG A 139 2.69 -2.23 11.45
CA ARG A 139 2.55 -1.26 12.55
C ARG A 139 2.64 0.18 12.07
N ARG A 140 3.60 0.47 11.18
CA ARG A 140 3.74 1.81 10.61
C ARG A 140 2.50 2.19 9.81
N LEU A 141 1.95 1.26 9.03
CA LEU A 141 0.74 1.51 8.25
C LEU A 141 -0.46 1.78 9.15
N GLY A 142 -0.69 0.96 10.18
CA GLY A 142 -1.78 1.17 11.14
C GLY A 142 -1.73 2.53 11.82
N GLN A 143 -0.55 2.98 12.24
CA GLN A 143 -0.36 4.32 12.81
C GLN A 143 -0.70 5.45 11.84
N VAL A 144 -0.31 5.31 10.57
CA VAL A 144 -0.61 6.30 9.52
C VAL A 144 -2.10 6.32 9.22
N GLU A 145 -2.75 5.16 9.18
CA GLU A 145 -4.19 5.02 8.94
C GLU A 145 -5.01 5.65 10.07
N ASP A 146 -4.65 5.38 11.33
CA ASP A 146 -5.28 6.01 12.49
C ASP A 146 -5.08 7.53 12.50
N ALA A 147 -3.84 8.00 12.25
CA ALA A 147 -3.55 9.42 12.19
C ALA A 147 -4.31 10.12 11.04
N MET A 148 -4.41 9.48 9.87
CA MET A 148 -5.17 9.99 8.73
C MET A 148 -6.66 10.07 9.06
N LEU A 149 -7.22 9.04 9.71
CA LEU A 149 -8.61 9.03 10.15
C LEU A 149 -8.90 10.17 11.13
N LYS A 150 -8.06 10.33 12.17
CA LYS A 150 -8.16 11.43 13.14
C LYS A 150 -8.06 12.80 12.47
N SER A 151 -7.16 12.95 11.50
CA SER A 151 -7.04 14.18 10.72
C SER A 151 -8.31 14.45 9.90
N ALA A 152 -8.90 13.42 9.30
CA ALA A 152 -10.11 13.56 8.48
C ALA A 152 -11.37 13.81 9.30
N THR A 153 -11.49 13.27 10.52
CA THR A 153 -12.66 13.47 11.38
C THR A 153 -12.53 14.68 12.29
N GLY A 154 -11.32 15.20 12.49
CA GLY A 154 -10.99 16.07 13.60
C GLY A 154 -10.95 15.30 14.92
N TYR A 155 -10.30 15.88 15.93
CA TYR A 155 -10.23 15.29 17.27
C TYR A 155 -10.01 16.37 18.33
N LYS A 156 -10.35 16.04 19.58
CA LYS A 156 -10.09 16.88 20.75
C LYS A 156 -8.94 16.29 21.55
N TYR A 157 -8.04 17.13 22.03
CA TYR A 157 -6.96 16.71 22.92
C TYR A 157 -6.82 17.66 24.10
N VAL A 158 -6.32 17.12 25.21
CA VAL A 158 -6.07 17.88 26.44
C VAL A 158 -4.59 18.23 26.48
N GLU A 159 -4.28 19.52 26.41
CA GLU A 159 -2.94 20.03 26.69
C GLU A 159 -2.84 20.34 28.19
N SER A 160 -1.96 19.63 28.89
CA SER A 160 -1.63 19.93 30.29
C SER A 160 -0.36 20.76 30.35
N LYS A 161 -0.46 21.97 30.90
CA LYS A 161 0.70 22.79 31.25
C LYS A 161 0.97 22.67 32.75
N VAL A 162 2.22 22.40 33.09
CA VAL A 162 2.71 22.35 34.46
C VAL A 162 3.62 23.55 34.66
N GLU A 163 3.23 24.46 35.53
CA GLU A 163 4.04 25.62 35.91
C GLU A 163 4.55 25.42 37.34
N ASP A 164 5.87 25.48 37.52
CA ASP A 164 6.50 25.51 38.85
C ASP A 164 6.32 26.90 39.45
N ILE A 165 5.60 27.01 40.57
CA ILE A 165 5.52 28.26 41.32
C ILE A 165 6.80 28.40 42.14
N VAL A 166 7.73 29.27 41.72
CA VAL A 166 8.87 29.68 42.54
C VAL A 166 8.49 30.98 43.26
N VAL A 167 8.14 30.89 44.55
CA VAL A 167 8.02 32.08 45.40
C VAL A 167 8.89 31.91 46.64
N GLY A 168 10.04 32.58 46.64
CA GLY A 168 10.89 32.77 47.82
C GLY A 168 12.15 33.56 47.47
N LYS A 169 12.41 34.67 48.20
CA LYS A 169 13.62 35.53 48.03
C LYS A 169 14.95 34.79 48.35
N THR A 170 14.90 33.53 48.75
CA THR A 170 16.02 32.72 49.25
C THR A 170 16.25 31.41 48.47
N GLY A 171 15.54 31.16 47.36
CA GLY A 171 15.80 30.00 46.50
C GLY A 171 15.29 28.65 47.02
N GLU A 172 14.54 28.61 48.12
CA GLU A 172 13.87 27.40 48.57
C GLU A 172 12.60 27.13 47.76
N LYS A 173 12.52 25.94 47.15
CA LYS A 173 11.35 25.47 46.40
C LYS A 173 10.20 25.18 47.36
N THR A 174 9.32 26.15 47.56
CA THR A 174 8.03 25.98 48.24
C THR A 174 6.93 26.41 47.28
N GLY A 175 6.39 25.47 46.51
CA GLY A 175 5.33 25.76 45.55
C GLY A 175 4.54 24.52 45.17
N GLU A 176 3.23 24.61 45.31
CA GLU A 176 2.30 23.62 44.75
C GLU A 176 2.38 23.64 43.22
N ILE A 177 2.45 22.45 42.62
CA ILE A 177 2.48 22.28 41.17
C ILE A 177 1.10 22.64 40.61
N LYS A 178 0.99 23.77 39.90
CA LYS A 178 -0.28 24.15 39.25
C LYS A 178 -0.35 23.50 37.88
N SER A 179 -1.11 22.41 37.78
CA SER A 179 -1.44 21.79 36.49
C SER A 179 -2.69 22.44 35.90
N THR A 180 -2.56 23.11 34.75
CA THR A 180 -3.71 23.65 34.00
C THR A 180 -4.00 22.74 32.81
N LYS A 181 -5.24 22.25 32.68
CA LYS A 181 -5.69 21.44 31.54
C LYS A 181 -6.51 22.32 30.60
N ILE A 182 -6.10 22.41 29.34
CA ILE A 182 -6.81 23.13 28.28
C ILE A 182 -7.27 22.11 27.25
N ILE A 183 -8.56 22.11 26.91
CA ILE A 183 -9.11 21.28 25.84
C ILE A 183 -8.96 22.06 24.53
N LYS A 184 -8.24 21.48 23.57
CA LYS A 184 -8.10 22.01 22.21
C LYS A 184 -8.80 21.09 21.23
N GLU A 185 -9.36 21.68 20.18
CA GLU A 185 -10.03 20.98 19.09
C GLU A 185 -9.21 21.17 17.81
N VAL A 186 -8.90 20.07 17.14
CA VAL A 186 -8.30 20.06 15.82
C VAL A 186 -9.42 19.89 14.82
N THR A 187 -9.59 20.90 13.97
CA THR A 187 -10.60 20.87 12.92
C THR A 187 -10.31 19.78 11.89
N PRO A 188 -11.35 19.14 11.33
CA PRO A 188 -11.18 18.17 10.26
C PRO A 188 -10.42 18.74 9.06
N ASP A 189 -9.50 17.95 8.49
CA ASP A 189 -8.77 18.29 7.27
C ASP A 189 -9.53 17.79 6.03
N VAL A 190 -10.01 18.74 5.22
CA VAL A 190 -10.75 18.49 3.97
C VAL A 190 -9.94 17.66 2.96
N ARG A 191 -8.61 17.79 2.94
CA ARG A 191 -7.76 16.98 2.05
C ARG A 191 -7.72 15.52 2.50
N ALA A 192 -7.60 15.28 3.80
CA ALA A 192 -7.65 13.94 4.37
C ALA A 192 -9.03 13.29 4.13
N GLN A 193 -10.11 14.05 4.32
CA GLN A 193 -11.48 13.60 4.01
C GLN A 193 -11.62 13.20 2.55
N LYS A 194 -11.22 14.08 1.64
CA LYS A 194 -11.27 13.82 0.18
C LYS A 194 -10.45 12.59 -0.20
N TYR A 195 -9.28 12.40 0.37
CA TYR A 195 -8.45 11.21 0.15
C TYR A 195 -9.16 9.93 0.60
N LEU A 196 -9.74 9.91 1.81
CA LEU A 196 -10.49 8.76 2.31
C LEU A 196 -11.72 8.48 1.45
N MET A 197 -12.50 9.49 1.10
CA MET A 197 -13.69 9.34 0.26
C MET A 197 -13.36 8.78 -1.13
N SER A 198 -12.23 9.22 -1.71
CA SER A 198 -11.74 8.68 -3.00
C SER A 198 -11.32 7.22 -2.91
N ASN A 199 -10.87 6.74 -1.74
CA ASN A 199 -10.53 5.34 -1.53
C ASN A 199 -11.75 4.47 -1.16
N ILE A 200 -12.76 5.02 -0.49
CA ILE A 200 -13.98 4.30 -0.09
C ILE A 200 -14.97 4.20 -1.25
N VAL A 201 -15.21 5.32 -1.95
CA VAL A 201 -16.11 5.39 -3.12
C VAL A 201 -15.39 6.11 -4.27
N PRO A 202 -14.45 5.41 -4.94
CA PRO A 202 -13.67 5.99 -6.03
C PRO A 202 -14.55 6.47 -7.18
N GLU A 203 -15.63 5.74 -7.46
CA GLU A 203 -16.58 6.04 -8.53
C GLU A 203 -17.31 7.37 -8.35
N GLU A 204 -17.36 7.96 -7.16
CA GLU A 204 -18.03 9.24 -6.92
C GLU A 204 -17.04 10.39 -6.73
N TYR A 205 -15.96 10.14 -5.98
CA TYR A 205 -15.12 11.21 -5.43
C TYR A 205 -13.73 11.34 -6.06
N THR A 206 -13.35 10.46 -6.99
CA THR A 206 -12.09 10.61 -7.73
C THR A 206 -12.21 11.76 -8.73
N GLU A 207 -11.46 12.85 -8.54
CA GLU A 207 -11.53 14.06 -9.38
C GLU A 207 -11.18 13.82 -10.85
N ASN A 208 -10.28 12.86 -11.11
CA ASN A 208 -9.89 12.46 -12.45
C ASN A 208 -10.43 11.07 -12.72
N LYS A 209 -11.76 10.90 -12.77
CA LYS A 209 -12.32 9.74 -13.44
C LYS A 209 -11.72 9.76 -14.84
N LYS A 210 -10.81 8.85 -15.15
CA LYS A 210 -10.53 8.51 -16.54
C LYS A 210 -11.88 8.07 -17.05
N VAL A 211 -12.57 8.97 -17.75
CA VAL A 211 -13.70 8.59 -18.57
C VAL A 211 -13.03 7.67 -19.58
N GLU A 212 -13.10 6.36 -19.35
CA GLU A 212 -13.01 5.43 -20.44
C GLU A 212 -14.14 5.83 -21.37
N GLN A 213 -13.86 6.74 -22.31
CA GLN A 213 -14.61 6.79 -23.54
C GLN A 213 -14.38 5.42 -24.14
N LYS A 214 -15.24 4.46 -23.78
CA LYS A 214 -15.58 3.38 -24.67
C LYS A 214 -16.11 4.09 -25.91
N ILE A 215 -15.20 4.41 -26.83
CA ILE A 215 -15.54 4.58 -28.22
C ILE A 215 -16.13 3.22 -28.57
N THR A 216 -17.44 3.10 -28.41
CA THR A 216 -18.18 2.06 -29.08
C THR A 216 -18.06 2.50 -30.52
N ILE A 217 -17.04 1.98 -31.22
CA ILE A 217 -17.04 1.99 -32.67
C ILE A 217 -18.24 1.11 -33.00
N SER A 218 -19.41 1.73 -33.15
CA SER A 218 -20.52 1.10 -33.83
C SER A 218 -19.95 0.67 -35.18
N GLU A 219 -19.99 -0.64 -35.47
CA GLU A 219 -19.41 -1.29 -36.65
C GLU A 219 -20.02 -0.80 -38.00
N ASP A 220 -20.75 0.31 -38.01
CA ASP A 220 -21.49 0.84 -39.15
C ASP A 220 -21.03 2.25 -39.57
N ILE A 221 -19.71 2.49 -39.64
CA ILE A 221 -19.22 3.58 -40.50
C ILE A 221 -18.93 2.97 -41.86
N ASP A 222 -19.87 3.12 -42.79
CA ASP A 222 -19.68 2.73 -44.19
C ASP A 222 -18.68 3.68 -44.86
N VAL A 223 -17.40 3.34 -44.72
CA VAL A 223 -16.24 4.08 -45.25
C VAL A 223 -16.23 4.16 -46.78
N SER A 224 -17.08 3.38 -47.46
CA SER A 224 -17.17 3.37 -48.92
C SER A 224 -17.80 4.65 -49.51
N GLN A 225 -18.43 5.49 -48.68
CA GLN A 225 -19.11 6.72 -49.10
C GLN A 225 -18.31 8.00 -48.84
N LEU A 226 -17.09 7.89 -48.28
CA LEU A 226 -16.23 9.04 -48.01
C LEU A 226 -15.27 9.30 -49.18
N THR A 227 -15.07 10.56 -49.53
CA THR A 227 -14.07 10.94 -50.54
C THR A 227 -12.66 10.86 -49.95
N ASP A 228 -11.66 10.67 -50.82
CA ASP A 228 -10.25 10.54 -50.40
C ASP A 228 -9.77 11.70 -49.52
N GLU A 229 -10.25 12.92 -49.80
CA GLU A 229 -9.94 14.12 -49.01
C GLU A 229 -10.52 14.07 -47.58
N GLN A 230 -11.70 13.49 -47.41
CA GLN A 230 -12.32 13.33 -46.09
C GLN A 230 -11.62 12.24 -45.28
N LEU A 231 -11.11 11.21 -45.95
CA LEU A 231 -10.32 10.15 -45.33
C LEU A 231 -8.97 10.67 -44.82
N GLU A 232 -8.27 11.48 -45.62
CA GLU A 232 -7.00 12.08 -45.21
C GLU A 232 -7.17 13.01 -43.99
N LYS A 233 -8.26 13.78 -43.95
CA LYS A 233 -8.54 14.65 -42.82
C LYS A 233 -8.78 13.87 -41.52
N LEU A 234 -9.54 12.78 -41.60
CA LEU A 234 -9.78 11.88 -40.47
C LEU A 234 -8.48 11.24 -39.94
N MET A 235 -7.60 10.78 -40.83
CA MET A 235 -6.30 10.24 -40.43
C MET A 235 -5.44 11.27 -39.70
N LYS A 236 -5.47 12.53 -40.18
CA LYS A 236 -4.70 13.63 -39.59
C LYS A 236 -5.21 14.03 -38.21
N ASP A 237 -6.53 13.98 -38.01
CA ASP A 237 -7.15 14.28 -36.72
C ASP A 237 -6.85 13.18 -35.69
N ILE A 238 -6.78 11.91 -36.11
CA ILE A 238 -6.36 10.78 -35.25
C ILE A 238 -4.87 10.91 -34.85
N GLU A 239 -3.97 11.22 -35.79
CA GLU A 239 -2.54 11.41 -35.48
C GLU A 239 -2.24 12.60 -34.56
N ASN A 240 -3.12 13.61 -34.53
CA ASN A 240 -2.97 14.77 -33.66
C ASN A 240 -3.59 14.58 -32.28
N GLY A 241 -4.62 13.73 -32.16
CA GLY A 241 -5.22 13.36 -30.86
C GLY A 241 -4.32 12.53 -29.95
N ASP A 242 -3.30 11.85 -30.50
CA ASP A 242 -2.30 11.08 -29.74
C ASP A 242 -1.12 11.93 -29.22
N LYS A 243 -1.13 13.26 -29.44
CA LYS A 243 -0.04 14.18 -29.08
C LYS A 243 -0.31 15.11 -27.89
N GLU A 244 -1.46 15.01 -27.23
CA GLU A 244 -1.76 15.69 -25.96
C GLU A 244 -1.79 14.70 -24.78
#